data_AF-M6ZKF5-F1
#
_entry.id   AF-M6ZKF5-F1
#
_cell.length_a   1.000
_cell.length_b   1.000
_cell.length_c   1.000
_cell.angle_alpha   90.00
_cell.angle_beta   90.00
_cell.angle_gamma   90.00
#
_symmetry.space_group_name_H-M   'P 1'
#
loop_
_entity.id
_entity.type
_entity.pdbx_description
1 polymer ?
#
loop_
_entity_poly.entity_id
_entity_poly.type
_entity_poly.pdbx_seq_one_letter_code
_entity_poly.pdbx_strand_id
1 'polypeptide(L)'
;MPHVKLDNGLVRLDLQAEAYSDAKRDGLSMNEFMEKEESGFGYDPETPTGKNLSAFERQLMANNVSIGEASFSVEDFVKSSNQSRYLFPEFINQNIYIGMNMGQLQVKLEDTHSVKTRISQGAARSVAFDIEGSDLTAKKKAKESGGKFPKATIKTQEKAIETSPVGLEINFTYESLKRMQILKVQNIFQVFGWQLSQQITKEALRVIKSGDGNTGTEAKTSQTLGTVWKYSDVVNLLLSADQGVEFTHAVVSKNFLEKMLTDEANFKQFQSMNLLEGYVKTGQVLNFFGVNWKTHPDMDEDAILAWNKDVTLELYEDSAGQLVESDRFIREQIEGTVISHEFAFAKLFSESCHYKTKKP
;
A
#
# COMPACT_ATOMS: atom_id res chain seq x y z
N MET A 1 24.95 25.95 4.64
CA MET A 1 24.60 27.30 5.15
C MET A 1 23.56 27.09 6.23
N PRO A 2 23.72 27.56 7.48
CA PRO A 2 22.79 27.21 8.56
C PRO A 2 21.32 27.43 8.18
N HIS A 3 20.40 26.68 8.79
CA HIS A 3 18.96 26.87 8.60
C HIS A 3 18.58 28.36 8.69
N VAL A 4 17.68 28.81 7.83
CA VAL A 4 17.29 30.22 7.74
C VAL A 4 15.78 30.35 7.80
N LYS A 5 15.28 31.22 8.67
CA LYS A 5 13.89 31.65 8.63
C LYS A 5 13.73 32.78 7.61
N LEU A 6 12.84 32.59 6.65
CA LEU A 6 12.58 33.51 5.56
C LEU A 6 11.54 34.57 5.96
N ASP A 7 11.51 35.70 5.24
CA ASP A 7 10.56 36.79 5.50
C ASP A 7 9.09 36.39 5.34
N ASN A 8 8.82 35.34 4.56
CA ASN A 8 7.49 34.77 4.37
C ASN A 8 7.09 33.77 5.48
N GLY A 9 7.90 33.64 6.54
CA GLY A 9 7.65 32.76 7.69
C GLY A 9 8.08 31.30 7.49
N LEU A 10 8.43 30.89 6.27
CA LEU A 10 8.96 29.54 6.01
C LEU A 10 10.38 29.38 6.60
N VAL A 11 10.76 28.14 6.88
CA VAL A 11 12.14 27.79 7.23
C VAL A 11 12.77 27.12 6.02
N ARG A 12 13.95 27.59 5.60
CA ARG A 12 14.79 26.90 4.62
C ARG A 12 15.84 26.07 5.35
N LEU A 13 15.80 24.76 5.15
CA LEU A 13 16.73 23.85 5.81
C LEU A 13 18.10 23.81 5.12
N ASP A 14 19.15 23.54 5.89
CA ASP A 14 20.49 23.19 5.38
C ASP A 14 20.62 21.67 5.34
N LEU A 15 20.09 21.05 4.29
CA LEU A 15 20.20 19.61 4.12
C LEU A 15 21.62 19.25 3.67
N GLN A 16 22.14 18.18 4.25
CA GLN A 16 23.39 17.55 3.84
C GLN A 16 23.12 16.14 3.31
N ALA A 17 24.13 15.49 2.76
CA ALA A 17 23.98 14.14 2.21
C ALA A 17 23.49 13.15 3.28
N GLU A 18 23.94 13.36 4.51
CA GLU A 18 23.63 12.59 5.70
C GLU A 18 22.18 12.74 6.18
N ALA A 19 21.42 13.72 5.69
CA ALA A 19 20.04 13.94 6.15
C ALA A 19 19.14 12.72 5.93
N TYR A 20 19.35 11.96 4.84
CA TYR A 20 18.60 10.74 4.58
C TYR A 20 18.98 9.59 5.51
N SER A 21 20.26 9.47 5.88
CA SER A 21 20.70 8.45 6.83
C SER A 21 20.30 8.82 8.27
N ASP A 22 20.28 10.11 8.61
CA ASP A 22 19.76 10.63 9.86
C ASP A 22 18.25 10.40 9.98
N ALA A 23 17.47 10.69 8.94
CA ALA A 23 16.04 10.38 8.89
C ALA A 23 15.78 8.88 9.10
N LYS A 24 16.55 8.03 8.40
CA LYS A 24 16.47 6.57 8.55
C LYS A 24 16.83 6.11 9.97
N ARG A 25 17.88 6.66 10.58
CA ARG A 25 18.27 6.36 11.97
C ARG A 25 17.17 6.73 12.96
N ASP A 26 16.48 7.83 12.72
CA ASP A 26 15.39 8.32 13.56
C ASP A 26 14.05 7.60 13.28
N GLY A 27 14.00 6.69 12.29
CA GLY A 27 12.78 5.97 11.90
C GLY A 27 11.72 6.86 11.24
N LEU A 28 12.17 7.96 10.63
CA LEU A 28 11.33 8.97 10.00
C LEU A 28 11.46 8.89 8.48
N SER A 29 10.36 9.13 7.78
CA SER A 29 10.42 9.52 6.37
C SER A 29 11.14 10.86 6.23
N MET A 30 11.70 11.14 5.06
CA MET A 30 12.38 12.40 4.82
C MET A 30 11.44 13.60 5.01
N ASN A 31 10.17 13.47 4.65
CA ASN A 31 9.17 14.51 4.90
C ASN A 31 8.90 14.73 6.39
N GLU A 32 8.75 13.67 7.20
CA GLU A 32 8.61 13.76 8.67
C GLU A 32 9.88 14.36 9.32
N PHE A 33 11.07 14.01 8.81
CA PHE A 33 12.34 14.56 9.24
C PHE A 33 12.42 16.07 8.97
N MET A 34 12.10 16.51 7.75
CA MET A 34 12.07 17.94 7.41
C MET A 34 11.06 18.70 8.29
N GLU A 35 9.89 18.12 8.55
CA GLU A 35 8.86 18.75 9.41
C GLU A 35 9.35 18.92 10.85
N LYS A 36 10.05 17.92 11.39
CA LYS A 36 10.69 17.98 12.71
C LYS A 36 11.75 19.08 12.77
N GLU A 37 12.63 19.16 11.78
CA GLU A 37 13.70 20.17 11.71
C GLU A 37 13.15 21.59 11.53
N GLU A 38 12.16 21.77 10.66
CA GLU A 38 11.46 23.06 10.47
C GLU A 38 10.83 23.53 11.79
N SER A 39 10.12 22.64 12.49
CA SER A 39 9.48 22.94 13.78
C SER A 39 10.51 23.26 14.86
N GLY A 40 11.62 22.50 14.91
CA GLY A 40 12.75 22.75 15.82
C GLY A 40 13.41 24.11 15.59
N PHE A 41 13.33 24.64 14.36
CA PHE A 41 13.84 25.96 13.99
C PHE A 41 12.75 27.06 13.99
N GLY A 42 11.56 26.77 14.53
CA GLY A 42 10.51 27.76 14.76
C GLY A 42 9.63 28.06 13.55
N TYR A 43 9.43 27.10 12.64
CA TYR A 43 8.31 27.13 11.70
C TYR A 43 6.99 27.05 12.47
N ASP A 44 6.03 27.90 12.10
CA ASP A 44 4.67 27.90 12.65
C ASP A 44 3.73 27.24 11.63
N PRO A 45 3.03 26.13 11.97
CA PRO A 45 2.04 25.51 11.09
C PRO A 45 0.92 26.43 10.62
N GLU A 46 0.63 27.53 11.35
CA GLU A 46 -0.34 28.54 10.94
C GLU A 46 0.24 29.59 9.98
N THR A 47 1.51 29.48 9.58
CA THR A 47 2.14 30.33 8.58
C THR A 47 1.34 30.29 7.27
N PRO A 48 0.73 31.41 6.83
CA PRO A 48 -0.18 31.40 5.69
C PRO A 48 0.44 30.84 4.40
N THR A 49 1.71 31.14 4.16
CA THR A 49 2.45 30.71 2.96
C THR A 49 2.69 29.20 2.91
N GLY A 50 2.84 28.53 4.06
CA GLY A 50 3.10 27.09 4.15
C GLY A 50 1.87 26.26 4.50
N LYS A 51 0.70 26.89 4.67
CA LYS A 51 -0.51 26.24 5.13
C LYS A 51 -0.98 25.18 4.13
N ASN A 52 -1.27 23.98 4.63
CA ASN A 52 -1.66 22.79 3.84
C ASN A 52 -0.58 22.25 2.89
N LEU A 53 0.65 22.74 2.96
CA LEU A 53 1.79 22.16 2.25
C LEU A 53 2.48 21.14 3.15
N SER A 54 2.95 20.05 2.58
CA SER A 54 3.91 19.14 3.23
C SER A 54 5.26 19.83 3.46
N ALA A 55 6.10 19.28 4.35
CA ALA A 55 7.45 19.82 4.57
C ALA A 55 8.28 19.83 3.29
N PHE A 56 8.15 18.78 2.46
CA PHE A 56 8.79 18.73 1.15
C PHE A 56 8.34 19.89 0.24
N GLU A 57 7.04 20.14 0.11
CA GLU A 57 6.51 21.25 -0.71
C GLU A 57 6.95 22.62 -0.17
N ARG A 58 7.00 22.78 1.16
CA ARG A 58 7.56 23.99 1.80
C ARG A 58 9.03 24.17 1.47
N GLN A 59 9.83 23.10 1.48
CA GLN A 59 11.25 23.16 1.10
C GLN A 59 11.44 23.49 -0.38
N LEU A 60 10.60 22.96 -1.29
CA LEU A 60 10.62 23.38 -2.69
C LEU A 60 10.38 24.87 -2.83
N MET A 61 9.36 25.40 -2.13
CA MET A 61 9.03 26.82 -2.14
C MET A 61 10.13 27.69 -1.52
N ALA A 62 10.68 27.30 -0.36
CA ALA A 62 11.75 28.00 0.32
C ALA A 62 13.06 28.07 -0.50
N ASN A 63 13.22 27.16 -1.46
CA ASN A 63 14.36 27.08 -2.37
C ASN A 63 14.04 27.57 -3.79
N ASN A 64 12.88 28.18 -4.02
CA ASN A 64 12.43 28.69 -5.33
C ASN A 64 12.44 27.63 -6.45
N VAL A 65 12.03 26.39 -6.15
CA VAL A 65 11.97 25.29 -7.12
C VAL A 65 10.59 25.24 -7.78
N SER A 66 10.49 25.72 -9.03
CA SER A 66 9.23 25.85 -9.77
C SER A 66 8.92 24.64 -10.68
N ILE A 67 8.50 23.53 -10.09
CA ILE A 67 8.23 22.26 -10.82
C ILE A 67 7.09 22.37 -11.87
N GLY A 68 6.20 23.36 -11.73
CA GLY A 68 5.02 23.53 -12.59
C GLY A 68 5.28 24.22 -13.94
N GLU A 69 6.49 24.71 -14.21
CA GLU A 69 6.80 25.41 -15.46
C GLU A 69 7.11 24.42 -16.60
N ALA A 70 6.49 24.62 -17.76
CA ALA A 70 6.55 23.66 -18.88
C ALA A 70 7.97 23.39 -19.42
N SER A 71 8.92 24.33 -19.26
CA SER A 71 10.31 24.18 -19.68
C SER A 71 11.26 23.76 -18.56
N PHE A 72 10.78 23.57 -17.32
CA PHE A 72 11.63 23.25 -16.18
C PHE A 72 12.20 21.83 -16.30
N SER A 73 13.52 21.75 -16.41
CA SER A 73 14.26 20.49 -16.53
C SER A 73 14.71 19.95 -15.17
N VAL A 74 15.18 18.70 -15.14
CA VAL A 74 15.87 18.14 -13.97
C VAL A 74 17.13 18.95 -13.63
N GLU A 75 17.86 19.43 -14.64
CA GLU A 75 19.01 20.30 -14.43
C GLU A 75 18.62 21.63 -13.77
N ASP A 76 17.49 22.23 -14.18
CA ASP A 76 16.96 23.44 -13.54
C ASP A 76 16.55 23.17 -12.08
N PHE A 77 15.94 22.01 -11.81
CA PHE A 77 15.62 21.57 -10.45
C PHE A 77 16.87 21.54 -9.57
N VAL A 78 17.90 20.79 -9.99
CA VAL A 78 19.13 20.59 -9.20
C VAL A 78 19.90 21.91 -9.01
N LYS A 79 19.85 22.81 -10.00
CA LYS A 79 20.55 24.11 -9.96
C LYS A 79 19.78 25.24 -9.31
N SER A 80 18.49 25.06 -9.02
CA SER A 80 17.64 26.11 -8.43
C SER A 80 18.20 26.66 -7.11
N SER A 81 18.81 25.79 -6.29
CA SER A 81 19.49 26.19 -5.06
C SER A 81 20.57 25.18 -4.67
N ASN A 82 21.42 25.55 -3.70
CA ASN A 82 22.37 24.61 -3.10
C ASN A 82 21.69 23.43 -2.39
N GLN A 83 20.42 23.58 -1.98
CA GLN A 83 19.66 22.55 -1.27
C GLN A 83 18.90 21.62 -2.22
N SER A 84 18.60 22.07 -3.44
CA SER A 84 17.70 21.36 -4.35
C SER A 84 18.20 19.96 -4.71
N ARG A 85 19.52 19.75 -4.80
CA ARG A 85 20.09 18.41 -5.02
C ARG A 85 19.71 17.40 -3.94
N TYR A 86 19.55 17.85 -2.70
CA TYR A 86 19.15 17.01 -1.56
C TYR A 86 17.63 16.84 -1.48
N LEU A 87 16.85 17.64 -2.21
CA LEU A 87 15.40 17.50 -2.34
C LEU A 87 15.01 16.56 -3.49
N PHE A 88 15.92 16.34 -4.45
CA PHE A 88 15.62 15.54 -5.65
C PHE A 88 15.31 14.06 -5.36
N PRO A 89 16.01 13.36 -4.45
CA PRO A 89 15.62 11.98 -4.12
C PRO A 89 14.22 11.92 -3.49
N GLU A 90 13.85 12.92 -2.70
CA GLU A 90 12.51 12.99 -2.11
C GLU A 90 11.43 13.31 -3.15
N PHE A 91 11.73 14.18 -4.12
CA PHE A 91 10.85 14.39 -5.28
C PHE A 91 10.52 13.06 -5.99
N ILE A 92 11.52 12.19 -6.15
CA ILE A 92 11.34 10.88 -6.75
C ILE A 92 10.47 9.98 -5.86
N ASN A 93 10.78 9.87 -4.56
CA ASN A 93 9.98 9.09 -3.60
C ASN A 93 8.51 9.49 -3.64
N GLN A 94 8.21 10.79 -3.58
CA GLN A 94 6.84 11.31 -3.62
C GLN A 94 6.10 10.89 -4.89
N ASN A 95 6.75 10.97 -6.04
CA ASN A 95 6.13 10.56 -7.30
C ASN A 95 5.92 9.05 -7.40
N ILE A 96 6.82 8.24 -6.83
CA ILE A 96 6.60 6.79 -6.71
C ILE A 96 5.39 6.52 -5.82
N TYR A 97 5.27 7.17 -4.66
CA TYR A 97 4.12 7.01 -3.76
C TYR A 97 2.80 7.45 -4.39
N ILE A 98 2.79 8.55 -5.14
CA ILE A 98 1.62 8.96 -5.94
C ILE A 98 1.27 7.85 -6.93
N GLY A 99 2.28 7.33 -7.63
CA GLY A 99 2.16 6.20 -8.55
C GLY A 99 1.56 4.94 -7.91
N MET A 100 2.03 4.57 -6.73
CA MET A 100 1.57 3.39 -5.99
C MET A 100 0.07 3.45 -5.64
N ASN A 101 -0.49 4.65 -5.56
CA ASN A 101 -1.90 4.91 -5.25
C ASN A 101 -2.77 5.13 -6.50
N MET A 102 -2.18 5.08 -7.70
CA MET A 102 -2.91 5.18 -8.96
C MET A 102 -3.80 3.95 -9.20
N GLY A 103 -4.82 4.12 -10.02
CA GLY A 103 -5.79 3.08 -10.35
C GLY A 103 -7.04 3.15 -9.48
N GLN A 104 -8.15 2.65 -10.04
CA GLN A 104 -9.47 2.70 -9.41
C GLN A 104 -10.01 1.29 -9.13
N LEU A 105 -10.00 0.45 -10.17
CA LEU A 105 -10.53 -0.91 -10.13
C LEU A 105 -9.50 -1.97 -9.66
N GLN A 106 -8.21 -1.67 -9.74
CA GLN A 106 -7.18 -2.61 -9.29
C GLN A 106 -7.10 -2.63 -7.76
N VAL A 107 -6.68 -3.77 -7.21
CA VAL A 107 -6.35 -3.88 -5.78
C VAL A 107 -5.26 -2.88 -5.44
N LYS A 108 -5.49 -2.07 -4.42
CA LYS A 108 -4.49 -1.17 -3.85
C LYS A 108 -3.87 -1.78 -2.61
N LEU A 109 -2.68 -1.32 -2.24
CA LEU A 109 -2.00 -1.77 -1.03
C LEU A 109 -2.88 -1.60 0.23
N GLU A 110 -3.60 -0.48 0.34
CA GLU A 110 -4.53 -0.17 1.43
C GLU A 110 -5.73 -1.13 1.53
N ASP A 111 -6.08 -1.83 0.44
CA ASP A 111 -7.17 -2.82 0.43
C ASP A 111 -6.73 -4.15 1.09
N THR A 112 -5.44 -4.36 1.33
CA THR A 112 -4.88 -5.69 1.67
C THR A 112 -4.64 -5.91 3.16
N HIS A 113 -4.40 -4.85 3.94
CA HIS A 113 -3.93 -4.95 5.33
C HIS A 113 -4.77 -4.12 6.30
N SER A 114 -4.75 -4.55 7.56
CA SER A 114 -5.45 -3.93 8.68
C SER A 114 -4.56 -2.94 9.43
N VAL A 115 -3.31 -3.33 9.62
CA VAL A 115 -2.32 -2.64 10.43
C VAL A 115 -1.02 -2.58 9.63
N LYS A 116 -0.34 -1.44 9.74
CA LYS A 116 0.99 -1.20 9.20
C LYS A 116 1.96 -1.02 10.36
N THR A 117 2.99 -1.85 10.41
CA THR A 117 4.01 -1.84 11.45
C THR A 117 5.35 -1.47 10.82
N ARG A 118 5.89 -0.33 11.24
CA ARG A 118 7.22 0.13 10.85
C ARG A 118 8.27 -0.59 11.70
N ILE A 119 9.26 -1.20 11.05
CA ILE A 119 10.38 -1.87 11.73
C ILE A 119 11.70 -1.24 11.33
N SER A 120 12.64 -1.17 12.27
CA SER A 120 14.04 -0.83 12.01
C SER A 120 14.80 -2.11 11.68
N GLN A 121 15.29 -2.26 10.45
CA GLN A 121 16.15 -3.34 9.93
C GLN A 121 16.11 -4.69 10.68
N GLY A 122 15.51 -5.72 10.09
CA GLY A 122 15.60 -7.10 10.57
C GLY A 122 14.33 -7.93 10.34
N ALA A 123 14.42 -9.23 10.62
CA ALA A 123 13.29 -10.15 10.53
C ALA A 123 12.14 -9.72 11.45
N ALA A 124 10.95 -9.53 10.88
CA ALA A 124 9.75 -9.28 11.64
C ALA A 124 9.30 -10.58 12.32
N ARG A 125 9.28 -10.60 13.65
CA ARG A 125 8.57 -11.68 14.36
C ARG A 125 7.09 -11.30 14.42
N SER A 126 6.32 -11.81 13.47
CA SER A 126 4.87 -11.67 13.51
C SER A 126 4.29 -12.38 14.74
N VAL A 127 3.43 -11.66 15.46
CA VAL A 127 2.53 -12.24 16.45
C VAL A 127 1.17 -12.40 15.78
N ALA A 128 1.00 -13.42 14.95
CA ALA A 128 -0.33 -13.70 14.42
C ALA A 128 -1.24 -14.25 15.53
N PHE A 129 -2.49 -13.81 15.53
CA PHE A 129 -3.51 -14.29 16.45
C PHE A 129 -4.08 -15.60 15.94
N ASP A 130 -3.51 -16.72 16.37
CA ASP A 130 -4.17 -18.00 16.19
C ASP A 130 -5.38 -18.12 17.14
N ILE A 131 -6.57 -17.90 16.59
CA ILE A 131 -7.85 -18.08 17.30
C ILE A 131 -8.41 -19.50 17.07
N GLU A 132 -7.73 -20.37 16.32
CA GLU A 132 -8.14 -21.78 16.25
C GLU A 132 -8.12 -22.41 17.65
N GLY A 133 -9.29 -22.89 18.08
CA GLY A 133 -9.51 -23.50 19.39
C GLY A 133 -9.88 -22.53 20.51
N SER A 134 -10.01 -21.22 20.25
CA SER A 134 -10.51 -20.24 21.21
C SER A 134 -12.02 -20.06 21.08
N ASP A 135 -12.76 -20.35 22.15
CA ASP A 135 -14.19 -20.00 22.22
C ASP A 135 -14.30 -18.47 22.41
N LEU A 136 -14.43 -17.73 21.31
CA LEU A 136 -14.67 -16.28 21.33
C LEU A 136 -16.12 -15.91 21.60
N THR A 137 -17.01 -16.88 21.76
CA THR A 137 -18.42 -16.60 21.95
C THR A 137 -18.61 -15.87 23.27
N ALA A 138 -19.06 -14.62 23.25
CA ALA A 138 -19.39 -13.88 24.45
C ALA A 138 -20.59 -14.53 25.16
N LYS A 139 -20.32 -15.42 26.12
CA LYS A 139 -21.37 -16.14 26.86
C LYS A 139 -21.78 -15.37 28.10
N LYS A 140 -23.08 -15.16 28.27
CA LYS A 140 -23.64 -14.67 29.54
C LYS A 140 -23.36 -15.71 30.63
N LYS A 141 -22.71 -15.29 31.72
CA LYS A 141 -22.51 -16.16 32.88
C LYS A 141 -23.83 -16.34 33.62
N ALA A 142 -24.28 -17.58 33.80
CA ALA A 142 -25.35 -17.86 34.74
C ALA A 142 -24.84 -17.55 36.16
N LYS A 143 -25.52 -16.67 36.90
CA LYS A 143 -25.09 -16.21 38.23
C LYS A 143 -24.89 -17.35 39.24
N GLU A 144 -25.52 -18.50 39.02
CA GLU A 144 -25.63 -19.58 40.00
C GLU A 144 -24.67 -20.77 39.76
N SER A 145 -24.06 -20.92 38.57
CA SER A 145 -23.35 -22.17 38.23
C SER A 145 -21.83 -22.15 38.38
N GLY A 146 -21.22 -21.04 38.80
CA GLY A 146 -19.75 -20.95 38.91
C GLY A 146 -18.98 -21.18 37.59
N GLY A 147 -19.67 -21.22 36.45
CA GLY A 147 -19.08 -21.49 35.14
C GLY A 147 -17.97 -20.50 34.77
N LYS A 148 -16.88 -21.01 34.19
CA LYS A 148 -15.77 -20.20 33.70
C LYS A 148 -16.20 -19.46 32.43
N PHE A 149 -15.69 -18.25 32.24
CA PHE A 149 -15.80 -17.58 30.95
C PHE A 149 -15.04 -18.37 29.88
N PRO A 150 -15.48 -18.29 28.61
CA PRO A 150 -14.69 -18.73 27.48
C PRO A 150 -13.30 -18.09 27.51
N LYS A 151 -12.28 -18.90 27.24
CA LYS A 151 -10.87 -18.45 27.26
C LYS A 151 -10.40 -18.29 25.83
N ALA A 152 -10.03 -17.06 25.47
CA ALA A 152 -9.24 -16.81 24.28
C ALA A 152 -7.75 -17.08 24.59
N THR A 153 -7.04 -17.72 23.67
CA THR A 153 -5.60 -17.93 23.74
C THR A 153 -4.94 -17.11 22.64
N ILE A 154 -3.97 -16.28 23.01
CA ILE A 154 -3.10 -15.58 22.06
C ILE A 154 -1.82 -16.41 21.97
N LYS A 155 -1.50 -16.90 20.78
CA LYS A 155 -0.23 -17.58 20.50
C LYS A 155 0.66 -16.67 19.66
N THR A 156 1.97 -16.86 19.78
CA THR A 156 2.93 -16.31 18.83
C THR A 156 3.20 -17.38 17.78
N GLN A 157 3.34 -16.97 16.51
CA GLN A 157 3.67 -17.91 15.44
C GLN A 157 5.08 -18.45 15.59
N GLU A 158 5.29 -19.70 15.18
CA GLU A 158 6.59 -20.38 15.34
C GLU A 158 7.62 -19.90 14.30
N LYS A 159 7.19 -19.56 13.08
CA LYS A 159 8.09 -19.07 12.03
C LYS A 159 8.14 -17.55 12.03
N ALA A 160 9.37 -17.01 12.04
CA ALA A 160 9.59 -15.60 11.77
C ALA A 160 9.22 -15.28 10.32
N ILE A 161 8.71 -14.07 10.10
CA ILE A 161 8.39 -13.57 8.77
C ILE A 161 9.52 -12.63 8.37
N GLU A 162 10.26 -13.01 7.35
CA GLU A 162 11.38 -12.20 6.86
C GLU A 162 10.85 -11.18 5.86
N THR A 163 11.35 -9.94 5.95
CA THR A 163 11.13 -8.95 4.91
C THR A 163 11.88 -9.37 3.66
N SER A 164 11.21 -9.23 2.53
CA SER A 164 11.82 -9.47 1.22
C SER A 164 11.74 -8.18 0.41
N PRO A 165 12.86 -7.69 -0.13
CA PRO A 165 12.83 -6.52 -1.00
C PRO A 165 12.15 -6.88 -2.33
N VAL A 166 11.15 -6.09 -2.71
CA VAL A 166 10.65 -6.05 -4.09
C VAL A 166 11.03 -4.70 -4.67
N GLY A 167 11.71 -4.72 -5.81
CA GLY A 167 12.19 -3.50 -6.42
C GLY A 167 12.31 -3.61 -7.93
N LEU A 168 12.45 -2.44 -8.53
CA LEU A 168 12.78 -2.26 -9.93
C LEU A 168 14.15 -1.58 -9.99
N GLU A 169 15.14 -2.25 -10.57
CA GLU A 169 16.36 -1.58 -10.98
C GLU A 169 16.06 -0.70 -12.20
N ILE A 170 16.48 0.56 -12.14
CA ILE A 170 16.33 1.45 -13.26
C ILE A 170 17.69 1.91 -13.74
N ASN A 171 17.94 1.60 -15.00
CA ASN A 171 19.14 2.00 -15.69
C ASN A 171 18.90 3.29 -16.49
N PHE A 172 19.23 4.42 -15.90
CA PHE A 172 19.33 5.70 -16.60
C PHE A 172 20.62 6.43 -16.20
N THR A 173 21.24 7.08 -17.18
CA THR A 173 22.38 7.97 -16.90
C THR A 173 21.86 9.31 -16.40
N TYR A 174 22.60 9.97 -15.50
CA TYR A 174 22.26 11.33 -15.08
C TYR A 174 22.22 12.29 -16.27
N GLU A 175 23.12 12.13 -17.25
CA GLU A 175 23.13 12.91 -18.48
C GLU A 175 21.84 12.78 -19.29
N SER A 176 21.23 11.60 -19.30
CA SER A 176 19.94 11.36 -19.93
C SER A 176 18.80 12.03 -19.17
N LEU A 177 18.80 11.96 -17.84
CA LEU A 177 17.75 12.56 -17.02
C LEU A 177 17.81 14.08 -16.96
N LYS A 178 19.00 14.66 -16.84
CA LYS A 178 19.16 16.10 -16.52
C LYS A 178 18.50 17.02 -17.55
N ARG A 179 18.44 16.60 -18.81
CA ARG A 179 17.81 17.36 -19.91
C ARG A 179 16.31 17.13 -20.04
N MET A 180 15.75 16.16 -19.33
CA MET A 180 14.32 15.87 -19.39
C MET A 180 13.53 16.92 -18.61
N GLN A 181 12.34 17.24 -19.12
CA GLN A 181 11.37 18.05 -18.39
C GLN A 181 10.96 17.34 -17.10
N ILE A 182 10.94 18.07 -15.99
CA ILE A 182 10.67 17.53 -14.66
C ILE A 182 9.32 16.81 -14.60
N LEU A 183 8.30 17.33 -15.28
CA LEU A 183 6.96 16.73 -15.34
C LEU A 183 6.94 15.39 -16.08
N LYS A 184 7.81 15.20 -17.09
CA LYS A 184 7.97 13.90 -17.76
C LYS A 184 8.61 12.89 -16.82
N VAL A 185 9.62 13.32 -16.07
CA VAL A 185 10.31 12.50 -15.08
C VAL A 185 9.36 12.10 -13.95
N GLN A 186 8.53 13.03 -13.47
CA GLN A 186 7.45 12.74 -12.53
C GLN A 186 6.50 11.66 -13.05
N ASN A 187 5.99 11.77 -14.27
CA ASN A 187 5.11 10.76 -14.85
C ASN A 187 5.78 9.38 -14.95
N ILE A 188 7.06 9.33 -15.30
CA ILE A 188 7.83 8.07 -15.38
C ILE A 188 7.91 7.41 -14.00
N PHE A 189 8.26 8.16 -12.95
CA PHE A 189 8.34 7.61 -11.58
C PHE A 189 6.98 7.23 -11.02
N GLN A 190 5.90 7.94 -11.39
CA GLN A 190 4.53 7.53 -11.07
C GLN A 190 4.16 6.20 -11.73
N VAL A 191 4.52 5.98 -12.99
CA VAL A 191 4.30 4.68 -13.65
C VAL A 191 5.08 3.56 -12.97
N PHE A 192 6.33 3.82 -12.54
CA PHE A 192 7.09 2.85 -11.77
C PHE A 192 6.46 2.55 -10.41
N GLY A 193 5.97 3.57 -9.70
CA GLY A 193 5.20 3.38 -8.46
C GLY A 193 3.97 2.52 -8.67
N TRP A 194 3.23 2.73 -9.75
CA TRP A 194 2.08 1.89 -10.10
C TRP A 194 2.50 0.43 -10.33
N GLN A 195 3.56 0.17 -11.10
CA GLN A 195 4.08 -1.19 -11.32
C GLN A 195 4.59 -1.85 -10.02
N LEU A 196 5.27 -1.10 -9.17
CA LEU A 196 5.75 -1.57 -7.87
C LEU A 196 4.58 -1.99 -6.98
N SER A 197 3.52 -1.17 -6.92
CA SER A 197 2.28 -1.47 -6.18
C SER A 197 1.61 -2.75 -6.69
N GLN A 198 1.61 -3.01 -8.00
CA GLN A 198 1.13 -4.28 -8.55
C GLN A 198 1.95 -5.49 -8.07
N GLN A 199 3.27 -5.37 -7.94
CA GLN A 199 4.10 -6.47 -7.41
C GLN A 199 3.88 -6.68 -5.91
N ILE A 200 3.77 -5.60 -5.14
CA ILE A 200 3.49 -5.68 -3.69
C ILE A 200 2.11 -6.31 -3.45
N THR A 201 1.08 -5.86 -4.17
CA THR A 201 -0.28 -6.38 -4.02
C THR A 201 -0.39 -7.82 -4.53
N LYS A 202 0.34 -8.21 -5.57
CA LYS A 202 0.49 -9.62 -5.96
C LYS A 202 0.96 -10.48 -4.79
N GLU A 203 2.00 -10.03 -4.09
CA GLU A 203 2.53 -10.75 -2.93
C GLU A 203 1.53 -10.78 -1.77
N ALA A 204 0.82 -9.67 -1.51
CA ALA A 204 -0.27 -9.63 -0.54
C ALA A 204 -1.36 -10.68 -0.87
N LEU A 205 -1.80 -10.75 -2.13
CA LEU A 205 -2.80 -11.72 -2.59
C LEU A 205 -2.27 -13.16 -2.49
N ARG A 206 -0.98 -13.39 -2.76
CA ARG A 206 -0.32 -14.69 -2.55
C ARG A 206 -0.41 -15.11 -1.08
N VAL A 207 -0.08 -14.22 -0.14
CA VAL A 207 -0.15 -14.48 1.30
C VAL A 207 -1.59 -14.65 1.77
N ILE A 208 -2.54 -13.87 1.25
CA ILE A 208 -3.96 -14.04 1.55
C ILE A 208 -4.41 -15.44 1.14
N LYS A 209 -4.06 -15.89 -0.07
CA LYS A 209 -4.48 -17.18 -0.63
C LYS A 209 -3.74 -18.37 0.01
N SER A 210 -2.42 -18.30 0.06
CA SER A 210 -1.53 -19.45 0.33
C SER A 210 -0.91 -19.41 1.72
N GLY A 211 -1.29 -18.44 2.56
CA GLY A 211 -0.72 -18.26 3.88
C GLY A 211 0.67 -17.59 3.87
N ASP A 212 1.14 -17.28 5.07
CA ASP A 212 2.46 -16.68 5.32
C ASP A 212 3.55 -17.76 5.59
N GLY A 213 3.20 -19.03 5.42
CA GLY A 213 4.09 -20.17 5.66
C GLY A 213 3.94 -20.82 7.04
N ASN A 214 3.14 -20.22 7.94
CA ASN A 214 2.67 -20.87 9.17
C ASN A 214 1.46 -21.77 8.88
N THR A 215 1.33 -22.86 9.63
CA THR A 215 0.24 -23.82 9.46
C THR A 215 -1.11 -23.18 9.77
N GLY A 216 -2.10 -23.42 8.90
CA GLY A 216 -3.46 -22.94 9.10
C GLY A 216 -3.64 -21.48 8.71
N THR A 217 -2.71 -20.87 7.97
CA THR A 217 -2.83 -19.48 7.51
C THR A 217 -3.39 -19.35 6.09
N GLU A 218 -3.58 -20.48 5.41
CA GLU A 218 -4.07 -20.56 4.04
C GLU A 218 -5.57 -20.24 3.95
N ALA A 219 -6.00 -19.72 2.79
CA ALA A 219 -7.41 -19.44 2.55
C ALA A 219 -8.23 -20.74 2.47
N LYS A 220 -9.40 -20.73 3.10
CA LYS A 220 -10.38 -21.81 2.96
C LYS A 220 -10.81 -21.93 1.51
N THR A 221 -10.57 -23.09 0.91
CA THR A 221 -10.85 -23.32 -0.51
C THR A 221 -12.20 -24.01 -0.70
N SER A 222 -12.96 -23.56 -1.69
CA SER A 222 -14.22 -24.18 -2.12
C SER A 222 -14.35 -24.18 -3.65
N GLN A 223 -15.29 -24.97 -4.16
CA GLN A 223 -15.60 -25.02 -5.59
C GLN A 223 -17.05 -24.64 -5.86
N THR A 224 -17.34 -24.21 -7.08
CA THR A 224 -18.71 -24.07 -7.57
C THR A 224 -19.45 -25.42 -7.53
N LEU A 225 -20.78 -25.38 -7.38
CA LEU A 225 -21.59 -26.62 -7.33
C LEU A 225 -21.53 -27.41 -8.65
N GLY A 226 -21.44 -26.71 -9.77
CA GLY A 226 -21.31 -27.28 -11.12
C GLY A 226 -20.15 -26.66 -11.89
N THR A 227 -20.03 -27.01 -13.18
CA THR A 227 -18.95 -26.55 -14.09
C THR A 227 -19.16 -25.13 -14.64
N VAL A 228 -20.28 -24.50 -14.30
CA VAL A 228 -20.64 -23.14 -14.69
C VAL A 228 -20.83 -22.32 -13.42
N TRP A 229 -20.13 -21.19 -13.35
CA TRP A 229 -20.34 -20.21 -12.29
C TRP A 229 -21.76 -19.65 -12.35
N LYS A 230 -22.44 -19.63 -11.20
CA LYS A 230 -23.74 -18.99 -11.05
C LYS A 230 -23.69 -17.92 -9.96
N TYR A 231 -24.64 -16.99 -10.02
CA TYR A 231 -24.90 -16.03 -8.96
C TYR A 231 -24.98 -16.69 -7.56
N SER A 232 -25.62 -17.85 -7.45
CA SER A 232 -25.71 -18.60 -6.19
C SER A 232 -24.34 -19.01 -5.62
N ASP A 233 -23.35 -19.27 -6.48
CA ASP A 233 -22.00 -19.62 -6.04
C ASP A 233 -21.28 -18.41 -5.42
N VAL A 234 -21.52 -17.21 -5.95
CA VAL A 234 -20.98 -15.94 -5.40
C VAL A 234 -21.62 -15.66 -4.05
N VAL A 235 -22.95 -15.72 -3.96
CA VAL A 235 -23.66 -15.51 -2.69
C VAL A 235 -23.23 -16.54 -1.65
N ASN A 236 -23.08 -17.81 -2.05
CA ASN A 236 -22.59 -18.86 -1.16
C ASN A 236 -21.17 -18.58 -0.65
N LEU A 237 -20.27 -18.06 -1.50
CA LEU A 237 -18.95 -17.62 -1.05
C LEU A 237 -19.09 -16.51 -0.02
N LEU A 238 -19.81 -15.44 -0.32
CA LEU A 238 -19.90 -14.28 0.57
C LEU A 238 -20.56 -14.61 1.91
N LEU A 239 -21.54 -15.50 1.92
CA LEU A 239 -22.21 -15.97 3.14
C LEU A 239 -21.49 -17.13 3.84
N SER A 240 -20.39 -17.65 3.26
CA SER A 240 -19.58 -18.68 3.91
C SER A 240 -18.62 -18.12 4.96
N ALA A 241 -18.54 -16.80 5.10
CA ALA A 241 -17.86 -16.13 6.20
C ALA A 241 -18.40 -16.65 7.55
N ASP A 242 -17.66 -17.56 8.16
CA ASP A 242 -17.99 -18.17 9.45
C ASP A 242 -17.47 -17.28 10.60
N GLN A 243 -17.96 -17.48 11.83
CA GLN A 243 -17.51 -16.78 13.05
C GLN A 243 -17.64 -15.24 13.07
N GLY A 244 -18.44 -14.65 12.16
CA GLY A 244 -18.78 -13.22 12.20
C GLY A 244 -17.79 -12.29 11.49
N VAL A 245 -16.88 -12.82 10.68
CA VAL A 245 -15.94 -12.04 9.87
C VAL A 245 -16.49 -11.86 8.46
N GLU A 246 -17.36 -10.86 8.26
CA GLU A 246 -17.88 -10.54 6.93
C GLU A 246 -16.76 -10.12 5.97
N PHE A 247 -16.80 -10.57 4.72
CA PHE A 247 -15.81 -10.12 3.74
C PHE A 247 -16.04 -8.65 3.37
N THR A 248 -14.94 -7.93 3.24
CA THR A 248 -14.95 -6.49 2.89
C THR A 248 -14.49 -6.28 1.45
N HIS A 249 -13.67 -7.19 0.93
CA HIS A 249 -13.03 -7.10 -0.38
C HIS A 249 -13.08 -8.45 -1.09
N ALA A 250 -13.20 -8.38 -2.42
CA ALA A 250 -13.05 -9.53 -3.29
C ALA A 250 -12.24 -9.14 -4.52
N VAL A 251 -11.38 -10.03 -4.98
CA VAL A 251 -10.57 -9.84 -6.18
C VAL A 251 -10.82 -10.96 -7.19
N VAL A 252 -10.87 -10.59 -8.46
CA VAL A 252 -11.09 -11.47 -9.61
C VAL A 252 -10.16 -11.09 -10.77
N SER A 253 -10.03 -11.96 -11.78
CA SER A 253 -9.41 -11.58 -13.06
C SER A 253 -10.28 -10.56 -13.79
N LYS A 254 -9.69 -9.74 -14.67
CA LYS A 254 -10.45 -8.78 -15.50
C LYS A 254 -11.50 -9.48 -16.37
N ASN A 255 -11.10 -10.60 -16.99
CA ASN A 255 -11.97 -11.42 -17.84
C ASN A 255 -13.15 -11.98 -17.05
N PHE A 256 -12.91 -12.41 -15.80
CA PHE A 256 -13.98 -12.93 -14.97
C PHE A 256 -14.94 -11.83 -14.49
N LEU A 257 -14.43 -10.64 -14.14
CA LEU A 257 -15.29 -9.50 -13.83
C LEU A 257 -16.16 -9.11 -15.03
N GLU A 258 -15.58 -9.03 -16.23
CA GLU A 258 -16.33 -8.76 -17.46
C GLU A 258 -17.47 -9.76 -17.65
N LYS A 259 -17.20 -11.06 -17.47
CA LYS A 259 -18.20 -12.12 -17.53
C LYS A 259 -19.29 -11.95 -16.48
N MET A 260 -18.93 -11.62 -15.23
CA MET A 260 -19.90 -11.35 -14.16
C MET A 260 -20.82 -10.17 -14.49
N LEU A 261 -20.31 -9.13 -15.18
CA LEU A 261 -21.08 -7.94 -15.52
C LEU A 261 -21.91 -8.08 -16.81
N THR A 262 -21.64 -9.09 -17.65
CA THR A 262 -22.26 -9.21 -18.99
C THR A 262 -23.08 -10.49 -19.20
N ASP A 263 -22.88 -11.54 -18.42
CA ASP A 263 -23.63 -12.80 -18.54
C ASP A 263 -25.01 -12.71 -17.84
N GLU A 264 -26.04 -12.45 -18.65
CA GLU A 264 -27.42 -12.31 -18.19
C GLU A 264 -28.02 -13.60 -17.64
N ALA A 265 -27.54 -14.76 -18.09
CA ALA A 265 -28.08 -16.05 -17.72
C ALA A 265 -27.61 -16.45 -16.31
N ASN A 266 -26.34 -16.21 -16.00
CA ASN A 266 -25.72 -16.68 -14.76
C ASN A 266 -25.53 -15.58 -13.71
N PHE A 267 -25.46 -14.30 -14.10
CA PHE A 267 -25.15 -13.17 -13.22
C PHE A 267 -26.10 -11.97 -13.38
N LYS A 268 -27.38 -12.21 -13.69
CA LYS A 268 -28.39 -11.15 -13.92
C LYS A 268 -28.38 -10.01 -12.87
N GLN A 269 -28.13 -10.32 -11.60
CA GLN A 269 -28.11 -9.35 -10.51
C GLN A 269 -26.96 -8.35 -10.61
N PHE A 270 -25.80 -8.76 -11.16
CA PHE A 270 -24.64 -7.90 -11.39
C PHE A 270 -24.84 -6.90 -12.53
N GLN A 271 -25.91 -7.07 -13.33
CA GLN A 271 -26.27 -6.15 -14.41
C GLN A 271 -27.22 -5.03 -13.99
N SER A 272 -27.58 -4.98 -12.70
CA SER A 272 -28.46 -3.92 -12.24
C SER A 272 -27.79 -2.55 -12.45
N MET A 273 -28.55 -1.61 -13.02
CA MET A 273 -28.06 -0.25 -13.30
C MET A 273 -27.51 0.42 -12.03
N ASN A 274 -28.06 0.07 -10.87
CA ASN A 274 -27.60 0.54 -9.56
C ASN A 274 -26.18 0.06 -9.21
N LEU A 275 -25.74 -1.13 -9.64
CA LEU A 275 -24.36 -1.59 -9.41
C LEU A 275 -23.37 -0.99 -10.41
N LEU A 276 -23.86 -0.71 -11.63
CA LEU A 276 -23.06 -0.13 -12.71
C LEU A 276 -22.93 1.40 -12.62
N GLU A 277 -23.74 2.08 -11.79
CA GLU A 277 -23.72 3.55 -11.66
C GLU A 277 -22.33 4.08 -11.24
N GLY A 278 -21.67 3.42 -10.29
CA GLY A 278 -20.31 3.79 -9.89
C GLY A 278 -19.31 3.63 -11.03
N TYR A 279 -19.52 2.64 -11.90
CA TYR A 279 -18.61 2.37 -13.01
C TYR A 279 -18.70 3.49 -14.05
N VAL A 280 -19.92 3.98 -14.32
CA VAL A 280 -20.16 5.14 -15.19
C VAL A 280 -19.56 6.43 -14.60
N LYS A 281 -19.64 6.62 -13.27
CA LYS A 281 -19.17 7.86 -12.62
C LYS A 281 -17.67 7.90 -12.34
N THR A 282 -17.10 6.78 -11.91
CA THR A 282 -15.77 6.72 -11.30
C THR A 282 -14.87 5.62 -11.88
N GLY A 283 -15.41 4.74 -12.74
CA GLY A 283 -14.71 3.55 -13.24
C GLY A 283 -14.59 2.43 -12.19
N GLN A 284 -15.29 2.51 -11.07
CA GLN A 284 -15.34 1.48 -10.03
C GLN A 284 -16.68 0.76 -10.04
N VAL A 285 -16.69 -0.57 -9.85
CA VAL A 285 -17.94 -1.30 -9.62
C VAL A 285 -18.43 -0.99 -8.21
N LEU A 286 -19.71 -0.64 -8.04
CA LEU A 286 -20.25 -0.39 -6.70
C LEU A 286 -20.24 -1.66 -5.85
N ASN A 287 -20.14 -1.47 -4.54
CA ASN A 287 -20.11 -2.58 -3.61
C ASN A 287 -21.36 -3.45 -3.76
N PHE A 288 -21.13 -4.76 -3.89
CA PHE A 288 -22.19 -5.76 -3.93
C PHE A 288 -22.09 -6.61 -2.66
N PHE A 289 -23.19 -6.73 -1.91
CA PHE A 289 -23.20 -7.34 -0.57
C PHE A 289 -22.21 -6.68 0.41
N GLY A 290 -21.98 -5.37 0.28
CA GLY A 290 -21.01 -4.65 1.11
C GLY A 290 -19.54 -4.93 0.77
N VAL A 291 -19.28 -5.79 -0.22
CA VAL A 291 -17.93 -6.18 -0.66
C VAL A 291 -17.46 -5.24 -1.77
N ASN A 292 -16.24 -4.73 -1.62
CA ASN A 292 -15.53 -3.96 -2.62
C ASN A 292 -14.87 -4.91 -3.65
N TRP A 293 -15.30 -4.82 -4.90
CA TRP A 293 -14.84 -5.70 -5.97
C TRP A 293 -13.67 -5.07 -6.73
N LYS A 294 -12.54 -5.77 -6.74
CA LYS A 294 -11.30 -5.35 -7.37
C LYS A 294 -10.83 -6.35 -8.40
N THR A 295 -9.87 -5.92 -9.23
CA THR A 295 -9.18 -6.77 -10.18
C THR A 295 -7.69 -6.81 -9.90
N HIS A 296 -7.06 -7.93 -10.23
CA HIS A 296 -5.60 -8.01 -10.26
C HIS A 296 -5.15 -8.89 -11.44
N PRO A 297 -4.12 -8.50 -12.22
CA PRO A 297 -3.67 -9.26 -13.39
C PRO A 297 -3.24 -10.70 -13.10
N ASP A 298 -2.63 -10.93 -11.93
CA ASP A 298 -2.15 -12.26 -11.51
C ASP A 298 -3.24 -13.14 -10.84
N MET A 299 -4.53 -12.80 -10.97
CA MET A 299 -5.60 -13.66 -10.48
C MET A 299 -5.83 -14.84 -11.42
N ASP A 300 -6.06 -16.03 -10.83
CA ASP A 300 -6.48 -17.22 -11.56
C ASP A 300 -7.80 -16.94 -12.30
N GLU A 301 -7.94 -17.50 -13.51
CA GLU A 301 -9.18 -17.39 -14.29
C GLU A 301 -10.35 -18.10 -13.61
N ASP A 302 -11.56 -17.54 -13.75
CA ASP A 302 -12.79 -18.06 -13.14
C ASP A 302 -12.64 -18.36 -11.62
N ALA A 303 -11.95 -17.49 -10.88
CA ALA A 303 -11.77 -17.61 -9.44
C ALA A 303 -12.08 -16.30 -8.69
N ILE A 304 -12.50 -16.44 -7.43
CA ILE A 304 -12.75 -15.33 -6.51
C ILE A 304 -11.94 -15.56 -5.25
N LEU A 305 -11.11 -14.58 -4.88
CA LEU A 305 -10.50 -14.51 -3.56
C LEU A 305 -11.18 -13.39 -2.78
N ALA A 306 -11.82 -13.72 -1.65
CA ALA A 306 -12.53 -12.79 -0.78
C ALA A 306 -11.84 -12.73 0.58
N TRP A 307 -11.75 -11.54 1.18
CA TRP A 307 -11.14 -11.35 2.50
C TRP A 307 -11.75 -10.18 3.27
N ASN A 308 -11.52 -10.19 4.58
CA ASN A 308 -11.77 -9.04 5.44
C ASN A 308 -10.47 -8.27 5.69
N LYS A 309 -10.32 -7.07 5.10
CA LYS A 309 -9.06 -6.31 5.19
C LYS A 309 -8.69 -5.95 6.64
N ASP A 310 -9.68 -5.81 7.52
CA ASP A 310 -9.51 -5.31 8.89
C ASP A 310 -8.93 -6.37 9.84
N VAL A 311 -8.89 -7.64 9.42
CA VAL A 311 -8.37 -8.74 10.24
C VAL A 311 -7.47 -9.72 9.48
N THR A 312 -7.23 -9.51 8.18
CA THR A 312 -6.50 -10.51 7.37
C THR A 312 -5.00 -10.37 7.46
N LEU A 313 -4.45 -9.22 7.07
CA LEU A 313 -3.00 -9.02 7.02
C LEU A 313 -2.54 -7.90 7.94
N GLU A 314 -1.30 -8.03 8.40
CA GLU A 314 -0.45 -6.95 8.88
C GLU A 314 0.69 -6.75 7.86
N LEU A 315 0.96 -5.48 7.53
CA LEU A 315 2.06 -5.08 6.66
C LEU A 315 3.24 -4.61 7.53
N TYR A 316 4.38 -5.28 7.40
CA TYR A 316 5.65 -4.83 7.95
C TYR A 316 6.43 -4.10 6.87
N GLU A 317 6.97 -2.92 7.16
CA GLU A 317 7.80 -2.16 6.23
C GLU A 317 8.95 -1.43 6.95
N ASP A 318 9.98 -1.04 6.19
CA ASP A 318 11.05 -0.19 6.72
C ASP A 318 10.50 1.17 7.17
N SER A 319 10.79 1.53 8.41
CA SER A 319 10.42 2.79 9.06
C SER A 319 10.80 4.06 8.29
N ALA A 320 11.86 4.02 7.48
CA ALA A 320 12.36 5.19 6.78
C ALA A 320 11.53 5.59 5.55
N GLY A 321 10.69 4.69 5.01
CA GLY A 321 9.89 4.97 3.81
C GLY A 321 10.71 5.43 2.59
N GLN A 322 12.01 5.16 2.57
CA GLN A 322 12.88 5.53 1.46
C GLN A 322 12.85 4.40 0.45
N LEU A 323 12.24 4.65 -0.71
CA LEU A 323 12.18 3.69 -1.81
C LEU A 323 13.43 3.75 -2.68
N VAL A 324 14.25 4.78 -2.50
CA VAL A 324 15.34 5.14 -3.38
C VAL A 324 16.65 5.23 -2.59
N GLU A 325 17.73 4.71 -3.18
CA GLU A 325 19.10 4.90 -2.68
C GLU A 325 19.55 6.36 -2.86
N SER A 326 19.24 7.20 -1.88
CA SER A 326 19.41 8.66 -1.94
C SER A 326 20.86 9.10 -2.17
N ASP A 327 21.84 8.38 -1.60
CA ASP A 327 23.27 8.67 -1.76
C ASP A 327 23.73 8.65 -3.22
N ARG A 328 23.18 7.73 -4.04
CA ARG A 328 23.53 7.63 -5.46
C ARG A 328 23.01 8.82 -6.26
N PHE A 329 21.78 9.24 -5.97
CA PHE A 329 21.18 10.42 -6.58
C PHE A 329 21.94 11.70 -6.21
N ILE A 330 22.33 11.85 -4.94
CA ILE A 330 23.08 13.02 -4.47
C ILE A 330 24.46 13.12 -5.13
N ARG A 331 25.11 11.98 -5.38
CA ARG A 331 26.43 11.90 -6.04
C ARG A 331 26.35 11.93 -7.57
N GLU A 332 25.17 12.14 -8.15
CA GLU A 332 24.92 12.08 -9.60
C GLU A 332 25.30 10.71 -10.23
N GLN A 333 25.42 9.66 -9.41
CA GLN A 333 25.75 8.29 -9.81
C GLN A 333 24.49 7.46 -9.98
N ILE A 334 23.65 7.93 -10.90
CA ILE A 334 22.29 7.43 -11.04
C ILE A 334 22.21 6.07 -11.79
N GLU A 335 23.25 5.73 -12.54
CA GLU A 335 23.31 4.48 -13.31
C GLU A 335 23.19 3.25 -12.38
N GLY A 336 22.24 2.36 -12.71
CA GLY A 336 21.97 1.15 -11.94
C GLY A 336 21.37 1.43 -10.55
N THR A 337 20.60 2.51 -10.39
CA THR A 337 19.91 2.76 -9.12
C THR A 337 18.67 1.88 -9.00
N VAL A 338 18.55 1.21 -7.85
CA VAL A 338 17.40 0.37 -7.54
C VAL A 338 16.36 1.19 -6.78
N ILE A 339 15.13 1.19 -7.28
CA ILE A 339 13.96 1.57 -6.49
C ILE A 339 13.47 0.29 -5.82
N SER A 340 13.52 0.22 -4.49
CA SER A 340 13.09 -0.97 -3.76
C SER A 340 12.15 -0.62 -2.62
N HIS A 341 11.22 -1.52 -2.36
CA HIS A 341 10.37 -1.50 -1.19
C HIS A 341 10.63 -2.79 -0.41
N GLU A 342 11.11 -2.66 0.82
CA GLU A 342 11.31 -3.79 1.71
C GLU A 342 10.09 -3.93 2.62
N PHE A 343 9.40 -5.06 2.49
CA PHE A 343 8.19 -5.34 3.25
C PHE A 343 8.03 -6.83 3.53
N ALA A 344 7.11 -7.13 4.45
CA ALA A 344 6.57 -8.46 4.64
C ALA A 344 5.09 -8.39 4.97
N PHE A 345 4.35 -9.44 4.62
CA PHE A 345 2.97 -9.61 5.06
C PHE A 345 2.86 -10.76 6.04
N ALA A 346 2.17 -10.52 7.14
CA ALA A 346 1.79 -11.54 8.09
C ALA A 346 0.29 -11.79 8.05
N LYS A 347 -0.11 -13.06 8.16
CA LYS A 347 -1.51 -13.42 8.33
C LYS A 347 -1.89 -13.22 9.79
N LEU A 348 -2.89 -12.39 10.09
CA LEU A 348 -3.37 -12.19 11.46
C LEU A 348 -4.40 -13.23 11.87
N PHE A 349 -5.28 -13.61 10.93
CA PHE A 349 -6.39 -14.52 11.15
C PHE A 349 -6.55 -15.48 9.98
N SER A 350 -6.73 -16.76 10.26
CA SER A 350 -6.87 -17.81 9.24
C SER A 350 -8.23 -17.77 8.54
N GLU A 351 -9.31 -17.73 9.33
CA GLU A 351 -10.70 -17.75 8.86
C GLU A 351 -11.18 -16.40 8.26
N SER A 352 -10.28 -15.47 7.94
CA SER A 352 -10.65 -14.16 7.40
C SER A 352 -10.72 -14.09 5.87
N CYS A 353 -10.38 -15.16 5.17
CA CYS A 353 -10.35 -15.18 3.71
C CYS A 353 -10.71 -16.53 3.09
N HIS A 354 -11.42 -16.48 1.98
CA HIS A 354 -11.90 -17.65 1.27
C HIS A 354 -11.52 -17.56 -0.21
N TYR A 355 -11.13 -18.69 -0.76
CA TYR A 355 -10.78 -18.84 -2.18
C TYR A 355 -11.77 -19.80 -2.85
N LYS A 356 -12.46 -19.34 -3.90
CA LYS A 356 -13.42 -20.18 -4.64
C LYS A 356 -13.05 -20.27 -6.10
N THR A 357 -13.00 -21.49 -6.60
CA THR A 357 -12.68 -21.79 -8.00
C THR A 357 -13.85 -22.45 -8.72
N LYS A 358 -13.85 -22.33 -10.05
CA LYS A 358 -14.74 -23.11 -10.89
C LYS A 358 -14.41 -24.59 -10.78
N LYS A 359 -15.44 -25.43 -10.62
CA LYS A 359 -15.30 -26.87 -10.76
C LYS A 359 -14.85 -27.22 -12.18
N PRO A 360 -13.84 -28.10 -12.35
CA PRO A 360 -13.33 -28.48 -13.66
C PRO A 360 -14.39 -29.15 -14.54
#